data_AF-A0A970TU40-F1
#
_entry.id   AF-A0A970TU40-F1
#
_cell.length_a   1.000
_cell.length_b   1.000
_cell.length_c   1.000
_cell.angle_alpha   90.00
_cell.angle_beta   90.00
_cell.angle_gamma   90.00
#
_symmetry.space_group_name_H-M   'P 1'
#
loop_
_entity.id
_entity.type
_entity.pdbx_description
1 polymer ?
#
loop_
_entity_poly.entity_id
_entity_poly.type
_entity_poly.pdbx_seq_one_letter_code
_entity_poly.pdbx_strand_id
1 'polypeptide(L)'
;MGDSIPAYFRDRRLRIPALVVIALVFAVLAVSTVFISPVQAVGYSSEETAFVQMLNDYRASNGLGTLLVSDAASLACDRHNADMAKYGFFSHTTAGSDWFAPGASPWDRMAACGYDYNTTMGENIAAGRTFATAAAVFAGWKNSSGHNANMLNPKYKVVGVSLVQMNGSEYGCYWTTDFGGYVDPSSHSLGSGPTTTTLEPAATFPDVGSNTLYAQQIRYLADRSVVSGFSNGTFGPNQKVTRQQFAKMIVLALGYEVSPLTACGFKDVVALPGSADPLYPVCYIAACAKAGITVGTTVDTFSPYDQITRAQLITMVVRAAGLSDPPAGYRPPFDYFSPVHYQWARKAAYAGLLDGLAGLGSGFDFWAPASR
;
A
#
# COMPACT_ATOMS: atom_id res chain seq x y z
N MET A 1 45.08 7.95 -20.73
CA MET A 1 43.87 8.51 -21.38
C MET A 1 43.34 7.43 -22.32
N GLY A 2 42.20 6.81 -22.13
CA GLY A 2 41.20 6.93 -21.08
C GLY A 2 40.43 5.61 -20.98
N ASP A 3 40.24 5.20 -19.74
CA ASP A 3 39.02 4.63 -19.17
C ASP A 3 38.35 3.44 -19.87
N SER A 4 38.81 2.28 -19.44
CA SER A 4 38.03 1.06 -19.26
C SER A 4 36.67 1.33 -18.57
N ILE A 5 35.58 1.03 -19.28
CA ILE A 5 34.21 1.01 -18.76
C ILE A 5 34.11 -0.06 -17.65
N PRO A 6 33.78 0.31 -16.39
CA PRO A 6 33.65 -0.67 -15.31
C PRO A 6 32.37 -1.49 -15.43
N ALA A 7 32.47 -2.78 -15.13
CA ALA A 7 31.37 -3.72 -14.99
C ALA A 7 30.44 -3.32 -13.83
N TYR A 8 29.40 -2.52 -14.10
CA TYR A 8 28.31 -2.22 -13.17
C TYR A 8 26.95 -2.78 -13.65
N PHE A 9 26.94 -4.02 -14.13
CA PHE A 9 25.71 -4.78 -14.34
C PHE A 9 25.84 -6.16 -13.72
N ARG A 10 25.69 -6.22 -12.39
CA ARG A 10 25.30 -7.46 -11.70
C ARG A 10 24.15 -7.16 -10.75
N ASP A 11 22.97 -7.53 -11.25
CA ASP A 11 21.84 -8.12 -10.52
C ASP A 11 21.52 -7.51 -9.14
N ARG A 12 20.68 -6.46 -9.12
CA ARG A 12 19.92 -6.07 -7.93
C ARG A 12 18.44 -6.20 -8.25
N ARG A 13 17.91 -7.42 -8.09
CA ARG A 13 16.46 -7.66 -8.01
C ARG A 13 15.95 -6.94 -6.77
N LEU A 14 15.26 -5.81 -6.98
CA LEU A 14 14.49 -5.14 -5.94
C LEU A 14 13.45 -6.13 -5.41
N ARG A 15 13.59 -6.53 -4.14
CA ARG A 15 12.55 -7.26 -3.41
C ARG A 15 11.57 -6.21 -2.90
N ILE A 16 10.38 -6.20 -3.49
CA ILE A 16 9.31 -5.27 -3.15
C ILE A 16 8.58 -5.87 -1.93
N PRO A 17 8.31 -5.10 -0.86
CA PRO A 17 7.56 -5.62 0.27
C PRO A 17 6.15 -6.01 -0.18
N ALA A 18 5.73 -7.23 0.13
CA ALA A 18 4.54 -7.90 -0.41
C ALA A 18 3.19 -7.19 -0.11
N LEU A 19 3.17 -6.14 0.72
CA LEU A 19 1.96 -5.47 1.21
C LEU A 19 1.33 -4.46 0.23
N VAL A 20 2.11 -3.82 -0.64
CA VAL A 20 1.55 -2.89 -1.67
C VAL A 20 0.94 -3.65 -2.85
N VAL A 21 1.37 -4.89 -3.03
CA VAL A 21 0.93 -5.80 -4.11
C VAL A 21 -0.37 -6.50 -3.75
N ILE A 22 -0.56 -6.81 -2.47
CA ILE A 22 -1.81 -7.27 -1.88
C ILE A 22 -2.94 -6.31 -2.31
N ALA A 23 -2.83 -5.00 -2.05
CA ALA A 23 -3.89 -4.03 -2.37
C ALA A 23 -4.27 -3.91 -3.87
N LEU A 24 -3.38 -4.25 -4.82
CA LEU A 24 -3.67 -4.27 -6.25
C LEU A 24 -4.35 -5.56 -6.74
N VAL A 25 -4.31 -6.65 -5.96
CA VAL A 25 -5.06 -7.89 -6.24
C VAL A 25 -6.42 -7.91 -5.55
N PHE A 26 -6.63 -7.14 -4.48
CA PHE A 26 -7.87 -7.19 -3.67
C PHE A 26 -9.07 -6.41 -4.22
N ALA A 27 -9.25 -6.38 -5.54
CA ALA A 27 -10.58 -6.23 -6.15
C ALA A 27 -11.19 -7.60 -6.51
N VAL A 28 -10.82 -8.68 -5.81
CA VAL A 28 -11.33 -10.04 -6.05
C VAL A 28 -11.50 -10.86 -4.72
N LEU A 29 -12.49 -11.80 -4.62
CA LEU A 29 -13.33 -12.32 -3.44
C LEU A 29 -13.16 -13.68 -2.72
N ALA A 30 -13.55 -13.71 -1.43
CA ALA A 30 -14.52 -14.67 -0.83
C ALA A 30 -14.06 -15.47 0.40
N VAL A 31 -15.05 -15.70 1.27
CA VAL A 31 -15.08 -16.63 2.41
C VAL A 31 -16.15 -17.70 2.13
N SER A 32 -15.94 -18.96 2.59
CA SER A 32 -16.93 -19.89 3.24
C SER A 32 -16.46 -21.38 3.13
N THR A 33 -16.32 -22.24 4.15
CA THR A 33 -17.01 -22.39 5.45
C THR A 33 -16.17 -23.16 6.53
N VAL A 34 -16.37 -22.76 7.81
CA VAL A 34 -16.11 -23.41 9.13
C VAL A 34 -14.69 -23.87 9.51
N PHE A 35 -13.88 -22.91 9.98
CA PHE A 35 -13.55 -22.71 11.40
C PHE A 35 -13.63 -21.20 11.61
N ILE A 36 -14.15 -20.72 12.76
CA ILE A 36 -14.06 -19.30 13.12
C ILE A 36 -12.60 -19.03 13.49
N SER A 37 -11.73 -18.93 12.48
CA SER A 37 -10.50 -18.17 12.61
C SER A 37 -10.92 -16.72 12.43
N PRO A 38 -10.67 -15.80 13.39
CA PRO A 38 -10.96 -14.40 13.16
C PRO A 38 -10.26 -13.99 11.87
N VAL A 39 -11.04 -13.42 10.94
CA VAL A 39 -10.55 -12.66 9.79
C VAL A 39 -9.37 -11.83 10.27
N GLN A 40 -8.14 -12.14 9.85
CA GLN A 40 -7.07 -11.16 9.99
C GLN A 40 -7.33 -10.12 8.91
N ALA A 41 -7.98 -9.03 9.33
CA ALA A 41 -8.20 -7.85 8.51
C ALA A 41 -6.86 -7.39 7.91
N VAL A 42 -6.85 -6.89 6.67
CA VAL A 42 -5.72 -6.10 6.18
C VAL A 42 -5.77 -4.77 6.92
N GLY A 43 -5.12 -4.80 8.09
CA GLY A 43 -4.76 -3.68 8.93
C GLY A 43 -3.24 -3.59 9.00
N TYR A 44 -2.75 -2.96 10.06
CA TYR A 44 -1.37 -2.91 10.50
C TYR A 44 -0.54 -4.15 10.11
N SER A 45 0.64 -3.93 9.55
CA SER A 45 1.65 -4.95 9.26
C SER A 45 2.02 -5.75 10.52
N SER A 46 2.67 -6.90 10.33
CA SER A 46 3.15 -7.72 11.45
C SER A 46 4.10 -6.96 12.37
N GLU A 47 4.89 -6.03 11.83
CA GLU A 47 5.79 -5.19 12.62
C GLU A 47 5.03 -4.08 13.36
N GLU A 48 4.10 -3.39 12.71
CA GLU A 48 3.28 -2.35 13.37
C GLU A 48 2.42 -2.95 14.49
N THR A 49 1.82 -4.11 14.26
CA THR A 49 1.07 -4.84 15.29
C THR A 49 1.97 -5.33 16.42
N ALA A 50 3.12 -5.91 16.10
CA ALA A 50 4.10 -6.32 17.11
C ALA A 50 4.56 -5.12 17.96
N PHE A 51 4.80 -3.96 17.33
CA PHE A 51 5.20 -2.75 18.04
C PHE A 51 4.13 -2.31 19.04
N VAL A 52 2.86 -2.19 18.60
CA VAL A 52 1.76 -1.78 19.49
C VAL A 52 1.56 -2.79 20.62
N GLN A 53 1.69 -4.08 20.34
CA GLN A 53 1.63 -5.12 21.38
C GLN A 53 2.75 -4.90 22.41
N MET A 54 3.99 -4.75 21.98
CA MET A 54 5.15 -4.49 22.86
C MET A 54 4.96 -3.20 23.68
N LEU A 55 4.41 -2.15 23.06
CA LEU A 55 4.08 -0.91 23.74
C LEU A 55 3.01 -1.10 24.82
N ASN A 56 1.93 -1.80 24.51
CA ASN A 56 0.85 -2.05 25.45
C ASN A 56 1.28 -2.95 26.61
N ASP A 57 2.07 -4.00 26.34
CA ASP A 57 2.67 -4.85 27.39
C ASP A 57 3.59 -4.03 28.30
N TYR A 58 4.40 -3.15 27.70
CA TYR A 58 5.29 -2.30 28.45
C TYR A 58 4.54 -1.26 29.30
N ARG A 59 3.48 -0.64 28.76
CA ARG A 59 2.60 0.26 29.52
C ARG A 59 1.94 -0.46 30.68
N ALA A 60 1.40 -1.66 30.45
CA ALA A 60 0.79 -2.49 31.50
C ALA A 60 1.81 -2.84 32.60
N SER A 61 3.05 -3.20 32.22
CA SER A 61 4.12 -3.48 33.20
C SER A 61 4.53 -2.27 34.05
N ASN A 62 4.19 -1.05 33.59
CA ASN A 62 4.41 0.20 34.32
C ASN A 62 3.12 0.75 34.97
N GLY A 63 2.07 -0.07 35.10
CA GLY A 63 0.83 0.31 35.77
C GLY A 63 -0.08 1.23 34.96
N LEU A 64 0.11 1.31 33.64
CA LEU A 64 -0.69 2.14 32.73
C LEU A 64 -1.68 1.29 31.93
N GLY A 65 -2.79 1.93 31.53
CA GLY A 65 -3.73 1.35 30.57
C GLY A 65 -3.14 1.22 29.17
N THR A 66 -3.62 0.23 28.44
CA THR A 66 -3.31 0.02 27.02
C THR A 66 -3.87 1.16 26.17
N LEU A 67 -3.20 1.45 25.06
CA LEU A 67 -3.67 2.33 24.02
C LEU A 67 -4.50 1.54 23.00
N LEU A 68 -5.58 2.17 22.53
CA LEU A 68 -6.28 1.74 21.32
C LEU A 68 -5.47 2.18 20.10
N VAL A 69 -5.63 1.49 18.98
CA VAL A 69 -5.04 1.92 17.71
C VAL A 69 -6.02 2.85 17.00
N SER A 70 -5.56 3.99 16.50
CA SER A 70 -6.35 4.96 15.74
C SER A 70 -5.96 4.90 14.26
N ASP A 71 -6.91 4.59 13.38
CA ASP A 71 -6.66 4.54 11.93
C ASP A 71 -6.36 5.94 11.37
N ALA A 72 -7.06 6.97 11.87
CA ALA A 72 -6.83 8.36 11.49
C ALA A 72 -5.40 8.83 11.82
N ALA A 73 -4.93 8.55 13.04
CA ALA A 73 -3.55 8.85 13.42
C ALA A 73 -2.53 8.01 12.64
N SER A 74 -2.83 6.74 12.38
CA SER A 74 -1.94 5.85 11.61
C SER A 74 -1.79 6.27 10.16
N LEU A 75 -2.84 6.83 9.55
CA LEU A 75 -2.77 7.43 8.21
C LEU A 75 -1.82 8.63 8.17
N ALA A 76 -1.81 9.46 9.22
CA ALA A 76 -0.85 10.56 9.35
C ALA A 76 0.59 10.04 9.46
N CYS A 77 0.82 9.00 10.27
CA CYS A 77 2.12 8.32 10.39
C CYS A 77 2.60 7.79 9.03
N ASP A 78 1.73 7.12 8.27
CA ASP A 78 2.05 6.51 6.98
C ASP A 78 2.45 7.54 5.93
N ARG A 79 1.64 8.60 5.78
CA ARG A 79 1.93 9.71 4.86
C ARG A 79 3.23 10.42 5.24
N HIS A 80 3.47 10.68 6.53
CA HIS A 80 4.70 11.33 6.97
C HIS A 80 5.95 10.47 6.77
N ASN A 81 5.84 9.17 7.03
CA ASN A 81 6.91 8.22 6.73
C ASN A 81 7.21 8.15 5.22
N ALA A 82 6.17 8.14 4.38
CA ALA A 82 6.30 8.17 2.92
C ALA A 82 6.96 9.48 2.44
N ASP A 83 6.61 10.61 3.05
CA ASP A 83 7.23 11.91 2.79
C ASP A 83 8.71 11.94 3.16
N MET A 84 9.05 11.51 4.37
CA MET A 84 10.46 11.43 4.82
C MET A 84 11.30 10.55 3.89
N ALA A 85 10.70 9.46 3.39
CA ALA A 85 11.33 8.56 2.44
C ALA A 85 11.50 9.18 1.04
N LYS A 86 10.44 9.82 0.52
CA LYS A 86 10.39 10.37 -0.84
C LYS A 86 11.22 11.64 -0.99
N TYR A 87 11.10 12.57 -0.05
CA TYR A 87 11.72 13.89 -0.12
C TYR A 87 13.08 13.98 0.59
N GLY A 88 13.54 12.87 1.20
CA GLY A 88 14.87 12.79 1.80
C GLY A 88 15.02 13.72 3.01
N PHE A 89 14.14 13.56 4.00
CA PHE A 89 14.26 14.28 5.26
C PHE A 89 13.92 13.39 6.46
N PHE A 90 14.38 13.80 7.64
CA PHE A 90 14.03 13.16 8.91
C PHE A 90 13.75 14.25 9.95
N SER A 91 12.47 14.52 10.21
CA SER A 91 12.03 15.62 11.06
C SER A 91 10.60 15.39 11.53
N HIS A 92 10.26 15.88 12.72
CA HIS A 92 8.87 15.97 13.18
C HIS A 92 8.03 16.93 12.33
N THR A 93 8.69 17.91 11.69
CA THR A 93 8.05 18.90 10.82
C THR A 93 8.25 18.51 9.36
N THR A 94 7.17 18.52 8.58
CA THR A 94 7.17 18.15 7.18
C THR A 94 7.97 19.14 6.33
N ALA A 95 9.03 18.65 5.66
CA ALA A 95 9.86 19.48 4.77
C ALA A 95 9.36 19.48 3.31
N GLY A 96 8.81 18.34 2.85
CA GLY A 96 8.17 18.19 1.54
C GLY A 96 7.08 17.12 1.64
N SER A 97 5.98 17.31 0.92
CA SER A 97 4.85 16.38 0.97
C SER A 97 3.95 16.45 -0.27
N ASP A 98 3.31 15.34 -0.61
CA ASP A 98 2.16 15.29 -1.52
C ASP A 98 0.82 15.54 -0.79
N TRP A 99 0.80 15.45 0.55
CA TRP A 99 -0.41 15.42 1.38
C TRP A 99 -0.54 16.61 2.32
N PHE A 100 0.58 17.17 2.78
CA PHE A 100 0.62 18.17 3.84
C PHE A 100 1.27 19.46 3.37
N ALA A 101 0.90 20.56 4.02
CA ALA A 101 1.56 21.83 3.80
C ALA A 101 3.05 21.77 4.25
N PRO A 102 3.97 22.44 3.55
CA PRO A 102 5.33 22.63 4.06
C PRO A 102 5.31 23.25 5.45
N GLY A 103 6.06 22.69 6.39
CA GLY A 103 6.06 23.13 7.78
C GLY A 103 4.97 22.50 8.66
N ALA A 104 4.14 21.59 8.13
CA ALA A 104 3.13 20.90 8.94
C ALA A 104 3.76 20.17 10.13
N SER A 105 3.22 20.42 11.31
CA SER A 105 3.55 19.71 12.55
C SER A 105 2.82 18.37 12.62
N PRO A 106 3.16 17.47 13.57
CA PRO A 106 2.46 16.20 13.71
C PRO A 106 0.96 16.37 13.93
N TRP A 107 0.55 17.40 14.68
CA TRP A 107 -0.86 17.69 14.94
C TRP A 107 -1.59 18.20 13.71
N ASP A 108 -0.93 19.00 12.86
CA ASP A 108 -1.52 19.42 11.58
C ASP A 108 -1.73 18.21 10.66
N ARG A 109 -0.79 17.25 10.66
CA ARG A 109 -0.91 16.00 9.89
C ARG A 109 -2.02 15.10 10.42
N MET A 110 -2.09 14.92 11.73
CA MET A 110 -3.14 14.15 12.41
C MET A 110 -4.53 14.77 12.10
N ALA A 111 -4.67 16.08 12.21
CA ALA A 111 -5.91 16.79 11.87
C ALA A 111 -6.29 16.60 10.40
N ALA A 112 -5.33 16.74 9.48
CA ALA A 112 -5.52 16.50 8.05
C ALA A 112 -5.85 15.03 7.69
N CYS A 113 -5.69 14.10 8.63
CA CYS A 113 -6.05 12.68 8.47
C CYS A 113 -7.27 12.29 9.31
N GLY A 114 -8.01 13.26 9.88
CA GLY A 114 -9.26 13.03 10.59
C GLY A 114 -9.13 12.92 12.12
N TYR A 115 -7.93 13.07 12.68
CA TYR A 115 -7.71 13.17 14.12
C TYR A 115 -7.54 14.65 14.53
N ASP A 116 -8.64 15.41 14.47
CA ASP A 116 -8.67 16.84 14.83
C ASP A 116 -9.34 17.05 16.20
N TYR A 117 -8.58 16.77 17.26
CA TYR A 117 -9.07 16.87 18.63
C TYR A 117 -8.17 17.71 19.49
N ASN A 118 -8.77 18.60 20.27
CA ASN A 118 -8.05 19.34 21.31
C ASN A 118 -7.74 18.41 22.50
N THR A 119 -6.62 17.69 22.39
CA THR A 119 -6.19 16.69 23.36
C THR A 119 -4.68 16.66 23.52
N THR A 120 -4.19 15.90 24.51
CA THR A 120 -2.74 15.68 24.63
C THR A 120 -2.29 14.82 23.45
N MET A 121 -1.32 15.32 22.69
CA MET A 121 -0.73 14.61 21.54
C MET A 121 0.78 14.45 21.72
N GLY A 122 1.40 13.59 20.91
CA GLY A 122 2.85 13.39 20.90
C GLY A 122 3.26 12.55 19.71
N GLU A 123 4.53 12.63 19.29
CA GLU A 123 5.05 11.84 18.17
C GLU A 123 6.39 11.22 18.58
N ASN A 124 6.62 9.98 18.17
CA ASN A 124 7.96 9.42 18.06
C ASN A 124 8.26 9.10 16.60
N ILE A 125 9.45 9.45 16.13
CA ILE A 125 9.96 9.05 14.82
C ILE A 125 11.28 8.30 14.96
N ALA A 126 11.56 7.38 14.04
CA ALA A 126 12.86 6.74 13.90
C ALA A 126 13.16 6.49 12.42
N ALA A 127 14.42 6.62 12.02
CA ALA A 127 14.82 6.28 10.66
C ALA A 127 16.17 5.56 10.65
N GLY A 128 16.32 4.62 9.73
CA GLY A 128 17.54 3.85 9.53
C GLY A 128 17.26 2.35 9.46
N ARG A 129 18.06 1.65 8.64
CA ARG A 129 17.96 0.20 8.42
C ARG A 129 18.10 -0.64 9.70
N THR A 130 18.72 -0.09 10.74
CA THR A 130 18.82 -0.72 12.06
C THR A 130 17.47 -0.83 12.76
N PHE A 131 16.49 0.00 12.39
CA PHE A 131 15.12 -0.02 12.89
C PHE A 131 14.18 -0.77 11.95
N ALA A 132 14.65 -1.79 11.23
CA ALA A 132 13.81 -2.54 10.30
C ALA A 132 12.72 -3.41 10.97
N THR A 133 12.73 -3.54 12.30
CA THR A 133 11.78 -4.35 13.08
C THR A 133 11.21 -3.59 14.26
N ALA A 134 10.01 -4.00 14.70
CA ALA A 134 9.32 -3.52 15.87
C ALA A 134 10.19 -3.60 17.12
N ALA A 135 10.86 -4.74 17.32
CA ALA A 135 11.73 -4.94 18.46
C ALA A 135 12.91 -3.96 18.49
N ALA A 136 13.49 -3.67 17.32
CA ALA A 136 14.62 -2.74 17.23
C ALA A 136 14.19 -1.29 17.50
N VAL A 137 13.09 -0.82 16.89
CA VAL A 137 12.60 0.55 17.13
C VAL A 137 12.08 0.71 18.55
N PHE A 138 11.38 -0.29 19.10
CA PHE A 138 10.90 -0.29 20.47
C PHE A 138 12.05 -0.19 21.48
N ALA A 139 13.10 -1.01 21.31
CA ALA A 139 14.29 -0.92 22.14
C ALA A 139 14.98 0.46 22.02
N GLY A 140 15.05 1.00 20.81
CA GLY A 140 15.59 2.34 20.56
C GLY A 140 14.83 3.43 21.30
N TRP A 141 13.50 3.46 21.16
CA TRP A 141 12.66 4.44 21.84
C TRP A 141 12.61 4.24 23.35
N LYS A 142 12.62 3.00 23.84
CA LYS A 142 12.66 2.70 25.29
C LYS A 142 13.94 3.23 25.96
N ASN A 143 15.08 3.16 25.25
CA ASN A 143 16.36 3.65 25.74
C ASN A 143 16.56 5.16 25.53
N SER A 144 15.58 5.86 24.95
CA SER A 144 15.61 7.30 24.75
C SER A 144 14.62 7.98 25.69
N SER A 145 15.09 8.86 26.58
CA SER A 145 14.25 9.48 27.62
C SER A 145 13.02 10.20 27.05
N GLY A 146 13.18 10.95 25.95
CA GLY A 146 12.08 11.65 25.28
C GLY A 146 11.03 10.70 24.68
N HIS A 147 11.48 9.74 23.87
CA HIS A 147 10.56 8.79 23.23
C HIS A 147 9.89 7.85 24.24
N ASN A 148 10.62 7.41 25.28
CA ASN A 148 10.09 6.60 26.37
C ASN A 148 9.07 7.37 27.20
N ALA A 149 9.24 8.68 27.39
CA ALA A 149 8.25 9.52 28.05
C ALA A 149 6.92 9.57 27.27
N ASN A 150 6.96 9.62 25.93
CA ASN A 150 5.75 9.51 25.11
C ASN A 150 5.09 8.13 25.29
N MET A 151 5.86 7.04 25.20
CA MET A 151 5.34 5.68 25.37
C MET A 151 4.68 5.44 26.73
N LEU A 152 5.13 6.11 27.78
CA LEU A 152 4.62 5.99 29.16
C LEU A 152 3.73 7.16 29.61
N ASN A 153 3.31 8.04 28.70
CA ASN A 153 2.44 9.14 29.09
C ASN A 153 1.01 8.60 29.42
N PRO A 154 0.50 8.82 30.65
CA PRO A 154 -0.81 8.32 31.07
C PRO A 154 -1.99 9.03 30.42
N LYS A 155 -1.75 10.21 29.81
CA LYS A 155 -2.80 11.01 29.16
C LYS A 155 -3.20 10.44 27.80
N TYR A 156 -2.34 9.67 27.15
CA TYR A 156 -2.67 9.03 25.88
C TYR A 156 -3.67 7.88 26.07
N LYS A 157 -4.58 7.79 25.11
CA LYS A 157 -5.63 6.78 24.99
C LYS A 157 -5.53 6.03 23.66
N VAL A 158 -4.93 6.66 22.65
CA VAL A 158 -4.77 6.09 21.31
C VAL A 158 -3.32 6.21 20.83
N VAL A 159 -2.98 5.35 19.87
CA VAL A 159 -1.73 5.39 19.11
C VAL A 159 -2.02 5.16 17.64
N GLY A 160 -1.47 6.01 16.78
CA GLY A 160 -1.24 5.74 15.38
C GLY A 160 0.14 5.11 15.20
N VAL A 161 0.29 4.20 14.24
CA VAL A 161 1.58 3.52 14.00
C VAL A 161 1.78 3.32 12.50
N SER A 162 2.99 3.60 12.02
CA SER A 162 3.40 3.21 10.68
C SER A 162 4.89 2.84 10.61
N LEU A 163 5.19 1.84 9.78
CA LEU A 163 6.50 1.51 9.25
C LEU A 163 6.48 1.62 7.71
N VAL A 164 7.28 2.54 7.15
CA VAL A 164 7.59 2.57 5.72
C VAL A 164 9.03 2.11 5.48
N GLN A 165 9.21 1.11 4.63
CA GLN A 165 10.51 0.66 4.17
C GLN A 165 10.69 1.00 2.69
N MET A 166 11.53 1.98 2.39
CA MET A 166 11.79 2.43 1.02
C MET A 166 13.26 2.19 0.64
N ASN A 167 13.52 1.16 -0.14
CA ASN A 167 14.88 0.88 -0.60
C ASN A 167 15.38 1.98 -1.56
N GLY A 168 16.58 2.50 -1.32
CA GLY A 168 17.15 3.61 -2.10
C GLY A 168 16.85 5.01 -1.54
N SER A 169 15.92 5.12 -0.57
CA SER A 169 15.81 6.33 0.26
C SER A 169 17.03 6.47 1.17
N GLU A 170 17.23 7.68 1.70
CA GLU A 170 18.38 8.03 2.54
C GLU A 170 18.53 7.08 3.73
N TYR A 171 17.43 6.76 4.42
CA TYR A 171 17.46 5.97 5.66
C TYR A 171 16.94 4.54 5.51
N GLY A 172 16.21 4.23 4.43
CA GLY A 172 15.74 2.88 4.10
C GLY A 172 14.53 2.39 4.89
N CYS A 173 14.42 2.74 6.17
CA CYS A 173 13.29 2.44 7.05
C CYS A 173 12.90 3.69 7.84
N TYR A 174 11.61 3.91 7.99
CA TYR A 174 11.02 5.06 8.68
C TYR A 174 9.86 4.56 9.55
N TRP A 175 9.90 4.92 10.82
CA TRP A 175 8.86 4.65 11.80
C TRP A 175 8.29 5.96 12.30
N THR A 176 6.97 5.98 12.48
CA THR A 176 6.27 7.05 13.18
C THR A 176 5.21 6.44 14.09
N THR A 177 5.10 6.95 15.32
CA THR A 177 3.94 6.74 16.17
C THR A 177 3.38 8.07 16.62
N ASP A 178 2.11 8.31 16.34
CA ASP A 178 1.38 9.50 16.76
C ASP A 178 0.45 9.15 17.92
N PHE A 179 0.57 9.83 19.04
CA PHE A 179 -0.21 9.58 20.24
C PHE A 179 -1.32 10.61 20.41
N GLY A 180 -2.43 10.17 20.99
CA GLY A 180 -3.58 11.04 21.23
C GLY A 180 -4.30 10.70 22.54
N GLY A 181 -4.82 11.71 23.22
CA GLY A 181 -5.58 11.55 24.46
C GLY A 181 -7.10 11.41 24.27
N TYR A 182 -7.60 11.46 23.04
CA TYR A 182 -9.01 11.28 22.72
C TYR A 182 -9.19 9.95 21.98
N VAL A 183 -10.21 9.18 22.35
CA VAL A 183 -10.58 7.95 21.64
C VAL A 183 -11.46 8.35 20.46
N ASP A 184 -10.86 8.46 19.28
CA ASP A 184 -11.58 8.86 18.08
C ASP A 184 -12.45 7.71 17.54
N PRO A 185 -13.41 7.99 16.63
CA PRO A 185 -14.32 6.97 16.11
C PRO A 185 -13.65 5.83 15.34
N SER A 186 -12.43 6.04 14.82
CA SER A 186 -11.63 4.99 14.18
C SER A 186 -10.78 4.18 15.17
N SER A 187 -10.84 4.50 16.46
CA SER A 187 -10.08 3.80 17.48
C SER A 187 -10.61 2.39 17.75
N HIS A 188 -9.72 1.42 17.82
CA HIS A 188 -10.07 0.03 18.12
C HIS A 188 -8.95 -0.71 18.88
N SER A 189 -9.30 -1.84 19.51
CA SER A 189 -8.28 -2.68 20.16
C SER A 189 -7.39 -3.34 19.10
N LEU A 190 -6.12 -3.56 19.45
CA LEU A 190 -5.20 -4.29 18.59
C LEU A 190 -5.76 -5.70 18.29
N GLY A 191 -5.87 -6.05 17.01
CA GLY A 191 -6.43 -7.35 16.59
C GLY A 191 -7.96 -7.39 16.46
N SER A 192 -8.68 -6.36 16.92
CA SER A 192 -10.03 -6.08 16.43
C SER A 192 -9.88 -5.50 15.02
N GLY A 193 -10.61 -6.03 14.03
CA GLY A 193 -10.64 -5.43 12.69
C GLY A 193 -11.01 -3.94 12.77
N PRO A 194 -10.59 -3.10 11.81
CA PRO A 194 -10.80 -1.65 11.86
C PRO A 194 -12.28 -1.35 12.13
N THR A 195 -12.54 -0.63 13.23
CA THR A 195 -13.89 -0.13 13.52
C THR A 195 -14.12 1.05 12.59
N THR A 196 -14.72 0.78 11.43
CA THR A 196 -15.20 1.84 10.54
C THR A 196 -16.22 2.70 11.27
N THR A 197 -15.75 3.82 11.84
CA THR A 197 -16.60 4.97 12.13
C THR A 197 -15.96 6.18 11.49
N THR A 198 -16.63 6.63 10.44
CA THR A 198 -16.31 7.70 9.50
C THR A 198 -15.95 9.04 10.15
N LEU A 199 -14.75 9.57 9.85
CA LEU A 199 -14.48 11.01 9.84
C LEU A 199 -13.80 11.35 8.51
N GLU A 200 -14.45 12.29 7.80
CA GLU A 200 -14.37 12.55 6.36
C GLU A 200 -14.88 11.39 5.47
N PRO A 201 -15.73 11.64 4.44
CA PRO A 201 -16.25 10.55 3.64
C PRO A 201 -15.08 9.97 2.83
N ALA A 202 -14.66 8.74 3.18
CA ALA A 202 -14.02 7.85 2.22
C ALA A 202 -14.79 7.98 0.90
N ALA A 203 -14.14 8.17 -0.24
CA ALA A 203 -14.82 8.50 -1.49
C ALA A 203 -16.06 7.60 -1.67
N THR A 204 -17.25 8.13 -1.38
CA THR A 204 -18.46 7.32 -1.33
C THR A 204 -19.05 7.31 -2.71
N PHE A 205 -18.95 6.18 -3.38
CA PHE A 205 -19.56 6.01 -4.69
C PHE A 205 -21.00 5.53 -4.51
N PRO A 206 -22.00 6.18 -5.13
CA PRO A 206 -23.41 5.79 -4.99
C PRO A 206 -23.72 4.35 -5.43
N ASP A 207 -22.87 3.79 -6.29
CA ASP A 207 -22.95 2.41 -6.81
C ASP A 207 -22.06 1.40 -6.07
N VAL A 208 -21.43 1.82 -4.95
CA VAL A 208 -20.62 0.95 -4.09
C VAL A 208 -21.23 0.89 -2.69
N GLY A 209 -22.26 0.05 -2.55
CA GLY A 209 -22.94 -0.24 -1.29
C GLY A 209 -22.25 -1.33 -0.46
N SER A 210 -22.82 -1.67 0.70
CA SER A 210 -22.30 -2.73 1.59
C SER A 210 -22.32 -4.14 0.96
N ASN A 211 -23.24 -4.38 0.02
CA ASN A 211 -23.35 -5.64 -0.72
C ASN A 211 -22.51 -5.65 -2.01
N THR A 212 -21.89 -4.53 -2.38
CA THR A 212 -21.01 -4.48 -3.54
C THR A 212 -19.75 -5.28 -3.24
N LEU A 213 -19.41 -6.13 -4.19
CA LEU A 213 -18.18 -6.89 -4.17
C LEU A 213 -16.98 -5.95 -4.00
N TYR A 214 -16.14 -6.21 -2.99
CA TYR A 214 -14.94 -5.41 -2.66
C TYR A 214 -15.20 -3.96 -2.28
N ALA A 215 -16.40 -3.62 -1.78
CA ALA A 215 -16.72 -2.24 -1.44
C ALA A 215 -15.70 -1.59 -0.50
N GLN A 216 -15.15 -2.34 0.45
CA GLN A 216 -14.13 -1.83 1.38
C GLN A 216 -12.80 -1.55 0.67
N GLN A 217 -12.37 -2.43 -0.24
CA GLN A 217 -11.10 -2.30 -0.95
C GLN A 217 -11.13 -1.21 -2.01
N ILE A 218 -12.28 -1.05 -2.67
CA ILE A 218 -12.54 0.09 -3.56
C ILE A 218 -12.35 1.40 -2.80
N ARG A 219 -12.94 1.52 -1.60
CA ARG A 219 -12.78 2.72 -0.75
C ARG A 219 -11.34 2.88 -0.27
N TYR A 220 -10.70 1.80 0.17
CA TYR A 220 -9.30 1.81 0.60
C TYR A 220 -8.34 2.35 -0.47
N LEU A 221 -8.51 1.91 -1.72
CA LEU A 221 -7.72 2.38 -2.86
C LEU A 221 -8.09 3.83 -3.25
N ALA A 222 -9.36 4.22 -3.09
CA ALA A 222 -9.80 5.58 -3.36
C ALA A 222 -9.22 6.58 -2.35
N ASP A 223 -9.18 6.23 -1.06
CA ASP A 223 -8.60 7.04 0.01
C ASP A 223 -7.09 7.26 -0.16
N ARG A 224 -6.43 6.38 -0.92
CA ARG A 224 -5.02 6.46 -1.32
C ARG A 224 -4.81 7.09 -2.70
N SER A 225 -5.87 7.60 -3.32
CA SER A 225 -5.83 8.19 -4.67
C SER A 225 -5.31 7.24 -5.76
N VAL A 226 -5.37 5.92 -5.53
CA VAL A 226 -5.00 4.91 -6.53
C VAL A 226 -6.13 4.75 -7.56
N VAL A 227 -7.37 4.86 -7.10
CA VAL A 227 -8.58 4.86 -7.93
C VAL A 227 -9.44 6.06 -7.63
N SER A 228 -10.30 6.44 -8.58
CA SER A 228 -11.21 7.59 -8.44
C SER A 228 -12.57 7.29 -9.07
N GLY A 229 -13.60 8.07 -8.75
CA GLY A 229 -14.89 7.97 -9.43
C GLY A 229 -14.86 8.52 -10.85
N PHE A 230 -15.92 8.26 -11.61
CA PHE A 230 -16.27 9.00 -12.82
C PHE A 230 -16.81 10.39 -12.46
N SER A 231 -16.90 11.26 -13.45
CA SER A 231 -17.42 12.64 -13.28
C SER A 231 -18.87 12.69 -12.78
N ASN A 232 -19.64 11.62 -12.96
CA ASN A 232 -21.00 11.48 -12.44
C ASN A 232 -21.05 10.99 -10.97
N GLY A 233 -19.90 10.84 -10.32
CA GLY A 233 -19.78 10.39 -8.93
C GLY A 233 -19.77 8.88 -8.72
N THR A 234 -20.00 8.06 -9.76
CA THR A 234 -20.00 6.58 -9.65
C THR A 234 -18.59 5.97 -9.74
N PHE A 235 -18.39 4.77 -9.21
CA PHE A 235 -17.15 4.00 -9.37
C PHE A 235 -17.16 3.10 -10.60
N GLY A 236 -18.29 2.45 -10.88
CA GLY A 236 -18.43 1.42 -11.91
C GLY A 236 -17.68 0.13 -11.59
N PRO A 237 -17.97 -0.57 -10.48
CA PRO A 237 -17.23 -1.78 -10.04
C PRO A 237 -17.30 -2.97 -11.00
N ASN A 238 -18.23 -2.94 -11.95
CA ASN A 238 -18.37 -3.99 -12.98
C ASN A 238 -17.79 -3.57 -14.34
N GLN A 239 -17.38 -2.30 -14.48
CA GLN A 239 -16.80 -1.83 -15.73
C GLN A 239 -15.43 -2.46 -15.94
N LYS A 240 -15.10 -2.77 -17.19
CA LYS A 240 -13.84 -3.43 -17.52
C LYS A 240 -12.69 -2.42 -17.54
N VAL A 241 -11.54 -2.85 -17.03
CA VAL A 241 -10.35 -2.01 -16.94
C VAL A 241 -9.52 -2.20 -18.20
N THR A 242 -9.09 -1.09 -18.79
CA THR A 242 -8.12 -1.12 -19.90
C THR A 242 -6.70 -1.31 -19.39
N ARG A 243 -5.82 -1.86 -20.21
CA ARG A 243 -4.40 -2.08 -19.86
C ARG A 243 -3.70 -0.79 -19.40
N GLN A 244 -4.00 0.35 -20.02
CA GLN A 244 -3.43 1.64 -19.62
C GLN A 244 -3.95 2.15 -18.26
N GLN A 245 -5.22 1.93 -17.96
CA GLN A 245 -5.80 2.32 -16.66
C GLN A 245 -5.15 1.49 -15.55
N PHE A 246 -4.97 0.19 -15.78
CA PHE A 246 -4.31 -0.66 -14.81
C PHE A 246 -2.83 -0.33 -14.62
N ALA A 247 -2.11 0.05 -15.68
CA ALA A 247 -0.73 0.55 -15.56
C ALA A 247 -0.66 1.80 -14.68
N LYS A 248 -1.60 2.74 -14.82
CA LYS A 248 -1.72 3.90 -13.93
C LYS A 248 -2.00 3.50 -12.49
N MET A 249 -2.95 2.59 -12.26
CA MET A 249 -3.28 2.09 -10.91
C MET A 249 -2.05 1.49 -10.21
N ILE A 250 -1.28 0.64 -10.91
CA ILE A 250 -0.07 0.04 -10.32
C ILE A 250 0.98 1.10 -9.96
N VAL A 251 1.20 2.07 -10.85
CA VAL A 251 2.19 3.12 -10.63
C VAL A 251 1.83 4.00 -9.44
N LEU A 252 0.56 4.39 -9.33
CA LEU A 252 0.04 5.17 -8.20
C LEU A 252 0.15 4.39 -6.90
N ALA A 253 -0.28 3.12 -6.89
CA ALA A 253 -0.21 2.27 -5.70
C ALA A 253 1.22 2.09 -5.17
N LEU A 254 2.20 2.00 -6.07
CA LEU A 254 3.61 1.81 -5.70
C LEU A 254 4.38 3.13 -5.51
N GLY A 255 3.73 4.28 -5.74
CA GLY A 255 4.37 5.58 -5.62
C GLY A 255 5.54 5.79 -6.59
N TYR A 256 5.51 5.14 -7.77
CA TYR A 256 6.57 5.33 -8.76
C TYR A 256 6.59 6.77 -9.28
N GLU A 257 7.78 7.32 -9.47
CA GLU A 257 7.94 8.60 -10.13
C GLU A 257 7.44 8.54 -11.58
N VAL A 258 6.54 9.46 -11.93
CA VAL A 258 6.02 9.62 -13.29
C VAL A 258 6.65 10.86 -13.89
N SER A 259 7.61 10.65 -14.78
CA SER A 259 8.37 11.74 -15.39
C SER A 259 8.05 11.89 -16.87
N PRO A 260 7.81 13.13 -17.38
CA PRO A 260 7.59 13.41 -18.80
C PRO A 260 8.83 13.12 -19.66
N LEU A 261 10.00 12.91 -19.03
CA LEU A 261 11.24 12.57 -19.72
C LEU A 261 11.39 11.06 -19.95
N THR A 262 10.49 10.24 -19.39
CA THR A 262 10.56 8.78 -19.56
C THR A 262 9.99 8.40 -20.92
N ALA A 263 10.87 8.01 -21.85
CA ALA A 263 10.46 7.56 -23.17
C ALA A 263 9.65 6.25 -23.08
N CYS A 264 8.48 6.22 -23.71
CA CYS A 264 7.70 5.00 -23.90
C CYS A 264 8.19 4.28 -25.18
N GLY A 265 8.55 3.00 -25.06
CA GLY A 265 9.04 2.20 -26.19
C GLY A 265 7.93 1.63 -27.09
N PHE A 266 6.66 1.76 -26.70
CA PHE A 266 5.52 1.23 -27.44
C PHE A 266 4.96 2.27 -28.41
N LYS A 267 4.83 1.91 -29.68
CA LYS A 267 4.44 2.83 -30.77
C LYS A 267 2.97 3.22 -30.75
N ASP A 268 2.13 2.38 -30.17
CA ASP A 268 0.69 2.57 -30.04
C ASP A 268 0.29 3.31 -28.76
N VAL A 269 1.26 3.69 -27.92
CA VAL A 269 1.03 4.48 -26.71
C VAL A 269 1.27 5.95 -27.02
N VAL A 270 0.19 6.68 -27.20
CA VAL A 270 0.19 8.11 -27.54
C VAL A 270 -0.39 8.94 -26.40
N ALA A 271 -0.03 10.22 -26.35
CA ALA A 271 -0.64 11.18 -25.43
C ALA A 271 -2.14 11.31 -25.71
N LEU A 272 -2.93 11.53 -24.66
CA LEU A 272 -4.38 11.75 -24.77
C LEU A 272 -4.68 13.25 -24.61
N PRO A 273 -4.96 13.98 -25.71
CA PRO A 273 -5.39 15.37 -25.61
C PRO A 273 -6.68 15.47 -24.77
N GLY A 274 -6.69 16.36 -23.77
CA GLY A 274 -7.85 16.56 -22.89
C GLY A 274 -7.94 15.60 -21.69
N SER A 275 -6.95 14.74 -21.48
CA SER A 275 -6.80 14.04 -20.19
C SER A 275 -6.60 15.05 -19.06
N ALA A 276 -7.30 14.86 -17.93
CA ALA A 276 -7.09 15.65 -16.71
C ALA A 276 -5.65 15.51 -16.17
N ASP A 277 -4.99 14.40 -16.50
CA ASP A 277 -3.61 14.13 -16.19
C ASP A 277 -2.78 14.15 -17.49
N PRO A 278 -1.92 15.16 -17.72
CA PRO A 278 -1.18 15.30 -18.97
C PRO A 278 -0.09 14.23 -19.15
N LEU A 279 0.29 13.51 -18.08
CA LEU A 279 1.29 12.45 -18.14
C LEU A 279 0.65 11.10 -18.52
N TYR A 280 -0.67 10.99 -18.42
CA TYR A 280 -1.42 9.80 -18.77
C TYR A 280 -1.71 9.72 -20.29
N PRO A 281 -1.60 8.53 -20.91
CA PRO A 281 -1.16 7.25 -20.34
C PRO A 281 0.35 7.00 -20.49
N VAL A 282 1.02 7.81 -21.32
CA VAL A 282 2.38 7.56 -21.82
C VAL A 282 3.38 7.35 -20.69
N CYS A 283 3.45 8.29 -19.75
CA CYS A 283 4.49 8.26 -18.72
C CYS A 283 4.25 7.16 -17.68
N TYR A 284 2.99 6.82 -17.40
CA TYR A 284 2.62 5.72 -16.50
C TYR A 284 2.98 4.36 -17.10
N ILE A 285 2.68 4.16 -18.39
CA ILE A 285 3.06 2.94 -19.10
C ILE A 285 4.59 2.83 -19.19
N ALA A 286 5.27 3.95 -19.49
CA ALA A 286 6.72 3.99 -19.54
C ALA A 286 7.36 3.66 -18.18
N ALA A 287 6.82 4.18 -17.08
CA ALA A 287 7.27 3.85 -15.73
C ALA A 287 7.08 2.35 -15.42
N CYS A 288 5.91 1.77 -15.73
CA CYS A 288 5.67 0.34 -15.60
C CYS A 288 6.65 -0.52 -16.42
N ALA A 289 6.93 -0.12 -17.67
CA ALA A 289 7.83 -0.85 -18.55
C ALA A 289 9.28 -0.77 -18.07
N LYS A 290 9.73 0.43 -17.67
CA LYS A 290 11.05 0.67 -17.07
C LYS A 290 11.26 -0.14 -15.79
N ALA A 291 10.22 -0.29 -14.98
CA ALA A 291 10.24 -1.10 -13.77
C ALA A 291 10.13 -2.62 -14.03
N GLY A 292 9.96 -3.05 -15.29
CA GLY A 292 9.78 -4.47 -15.64
C GLY A 292 8.44 -5.06 -15.18
N ILE A 293 7.48 -4.21 -14.79
CA ILE A 293 6.16 -4.60 -14.33
C ILE A 293 5.31 -5.06 -15.51
N THR A 294 5.34 -4.30 -16.59
CA THR A 294 4.56 -4.59 -17.80
C THR A 294 5.44 -4.90 -19.00
N VAL A 295 4.87 -5.66 -19.93
CA VAL A 295 5.41 -5.90 -21.26
C VAL A 295 4.30 -5.65 -22.27
N GLY A 296 4.69 -5.39 -23.52
CA GLY A 296 3.75 -5.23 -24.63
C GLY A 296 3.04 -6.54 -24.98
N THR A 297 1.95 -6.42 -25.73
CA THR A 297 1.30 -7.54 -26.42
C THR A 297 2.16 -8.02 -27.60
N THR A 298 2.99 -7.12 -28.14
CA THR A 298 4.14 -7.45 -28.99
C THR A 298 5.39 -6.73 -28.45
N VAL A 299 6.51 -6.80 -29.19
CA VAL A 299 7.75 -6.10 -28.81
C VAL A 299 7.60 -4.57 -28.80
N ASP A 300 6.73 -4.02 -29.64
CA ASP A 300 6.57 -2.57 -29.82
C ASP A 300 5.12 -2.09 -29.70
N THR A 301 4.19 -2.96 -29.29
CA THR A 301 2.76 -2.65 -29.11
C THR A 301 2.33 -2.98 -27.68
N PHE A 302 1.72 -2.03 -26.98
CA PHE A 302 1.22 -2.18 -25.62
C PHE A 302 -0.24 -2.63 -25.55
N SER A 303 -1.04 -2.30 -26.56
CA SER A 303 -2.49 -2.38 -26.61
C SER A 303 -3.19 -1.60 -25.47
N PRO A 304 -3.06 -0.26 -25.40
CA PRO A 304 -3.52 0.52 -24.26
C PRO A 304 -5.04 0.42 -24.01
N TYR A 305 -5.85 0.37 -25.07
CA TYR A 305 -7.31 0.36 -24.98
C TYR A 305 -7.91 -1.04 -24.79
N ASP A 306 -7.13 -2.10 -24.96
CA ASP A 306 -7.61 -3.46 -24.75
C ASP A 306 -7.95 -3.65 -23.26
N GLN A 307 -9.01 -4.41 -23.01
CA GLN A 307 -9.36 -4.79 -21.65
C GLN A 307 -8.29 -5.73 -21.09
N ILE A 308 -7.77 -5.43 -19.90
CA ILE A 308 -6.77 -6.28 -19.27
C ILE A 308 -7.42 -7.59 -18.83
N THR A 309 -6.80 -8.71 -19.16
CA THR A 309 -7.25 -10.02 -18.67
C THR A 309 -6.80 -10.24 -17.23
N ARG A 310 -7.51 -11.09 -16.49
CA ARG A 310 -7.11 -11.48 -15.13
C ARG A 310 -5.69 -12.06 -15.08
N ALA A 311 -5.29 -12.85 -16.07
CA ALA A 311 -3.93 -13.38 -16.21
C ALA A 311 -2.86 -12.27 -16.32
N GLN A 312 -3.12 -11.27 -17.17
CA GLN A 312 -2.22 -10.14 -17.37
C GLN A 312 -2.13 -9.27 -16.11
N LEU A 313 -3.28 -8.99 -15.48
CA LEU A 313 -3.38 -8.27 -14.21
C LEU A 313 -2.51 -8.95 -13.14
N ILE A 314 -2.76 -10.23 -12.87
CA ILE A 314 -2.02 -11.03 -11.87
C ILE A 314 -0.52 -11.02 -12.21
N THR A 315 -0.16 -11.16 -13.48
CA THR A 315 1.24 -11.13 -13.91
C THR A 315 1.92 -9.81 -13.59
N MET A 316 1.28 -8.68 -13.91
CA MET A 316 1.81 -7.36 -13.63
C MET A 316 1.94 -7.13 -12.12
N VAL A 317 0.96 -7.55 -11.32
CA VAL A 317 1.02 -7.42 -9.86
C VAL A 317 2.13 -8.27 -9.26
N VAL A 318 2.29 -9.52 -9.69
CA VAL A 318 3.36 -10.40 -9.18
C VAL A 318 4.74 -9.85 -9.53
N ARG A 319 4.92 -9.30 -10.74
CA ARG A 319 6.16 -8.61 -11.13
C ARG A 319 6.41 -7.38 -10.27
N ALA A 320 5.37 -6.57 -10.08
CA ALA A 320 5.38 -5.44 -9.19
C ALA A 320 5.63 -5.81 -7.72
N ALA A 321 5.50 -7.06 -7.31
CA ALA A 321 5.86 -7.51 -5.96
C ALA A 321 7.25 -8.12 -5.87
N GLY A 322 7.86 -8.46 -7.01
CA GLY A 322 9.06 -9.29 -7.01
C GLY A 322 8.87 -10.61 -6.25
N LEU A 323 7.68 -11.26 -6.34
CA LEU A 323 7.43 -12.50 -5.60
C LEU A 323 8.42 -13.60 -5.99
N SER A 324 8.86 -14.33 -4.97
CA SER A 324 9.75 -15.49 -5.12
C SER A 324 9.03 -16.71 -5.71
N ASP A 325 9.79 -17.62 -6.30
CA ASP A 325 9.23 -18.87 -6.83
C ASP A 325 8.70 -19.76 -5.69
N PRO A 326 7.51 -20.37 -5.85
CA PRO A 326 7.03 -21.37 -4.90
C PRO A 326 7.89 -22.64 -4.94
N PRO A 327 7.94 -23.41 -3.83
CA PRO A 327 8.58 -24.72 -3.79
C PRO A 327 8.16 -25.62 -4.95
N ALA A 328 9.04 -26.44 -5.49
CA ALA A 328 8.77 -27.24 -6.71
C ALA A 328 7.49 -28.11 -6.63
N GLY A 329 7.16 -28.61 -5.44
CA GLY A 329 5.96 -29.44 -5.22
C GLY A 329 4.64 -28.68 -5.02
N TYR A 330 4.66 -27.35 -4.89
CA TYR A 330 3.44 -26.58 -4.63
C TYR A 330 2.49 -26.63 -5.83
N ARG A 331 1.22 -26.99 -5.55
CA ARG A 331 0.13 -27.06 -6.52
C ARG A 331 -0.91 -25.98 -6.20
N PRO A 332 -1.13 -24.99 -7.10
CA PRO A 332 -2.17 -23.99 -6.90
C PRO A 332 -3.56 -24.60 -7.10
N PRO A 333 -4.65 -23.92 -6.64
CA PRO A 333 -6.03 -24.43 -6.75
C PRO A 333 -6.63 -24.30 -8.17
N PHE A 334 -5.81 -24.22 -9.21
CA PHE A 334 -6.22 -24.07 -10.60
C PHE A 334 -5.27 -24.78 -11.54
N ASP A 335 -5.80 -25.16 -12.71
CA ASP A 335 -5.08 -25.92 -13.71
C ASP A 335 -4.12 -25.05 -14.52
N TYR A 336 -3.21 -25.72 -15.24
CA TYR A 336 -2.32 -25.06 -16.18
C TYR A 336 -3.12 -24.44 -17.33
N PHE A 337 -2.99 -23.12 -17.52
CA PHE A 337 -3.77 -22.38 -18.53
C PHE A 337 -2.92 -21.58 -19.52
N SER A 338 -1.61 -21.41 -19.28
CA SER A 338 -0.76 -20.56 -20.12
C SER A 338 0.74 -20.83 -19.91
N PRO A 339 1.54 -20.93 -20.98
CA PRO A 339 3.01 -21.01 -20.85
C PRO A 339 3.63 -19.71 -20.33
N VAL A 340 2.95 -18.58 -20.47
CA VAL A 340 3.47 -17.26 -20.08
C VAL A 340 2.99 -16.87 -18.68
N HIS A 341 1.69 -17.03 -18.42
CA HIS A 341 1.03 -16.47 -17.25
C HIS A 341 0.90 -17.43 -16.07
N TYR A 342 0.89 -18.76 -16.32
CA TYR A 342 0.66 -19.75 -15.26
C TYR A 342 1.66 -19.64 -14.11
N GLN A 343 2.94 -19.48 -14.42
CA GLN A 343 3.99 -19.33 -13.41
C GLN A 343 3.78 -18.12 -12.49
N TRP A 344 3.24 -17.01 -13.02
CA TRP A 344 2.96 -15.81 -12.23
C TRP A 344 1.73 -16.00 -11.35
N ALA A 345 0.67 -16.60 -11.88
CA ALA A 345 -0.49 -16.98 -11.08
C ALA A 345 -0.12 -17.97 -9.96
N ARG A 346 0.76 -18.94 -10.25
CA ARG A 346 1.27 -19.88 -9.26
C ARG A 346 2.04 -19.18 -8.13
N LYS A 347 2.88 -18.18 -8.45
CA LYS A 347 3.54 -17.31 -7.45
C LYS A 347 2.52 -16.56 -6.60
N ALA A 348 1.51 -15.97 -7.25
CA ALA A 348 0.44 -15.24 -6.58
C ALA A 348 -0.31 -16.14 -5.59
N ALA A 349 -0.71 -17.35 -6.01
CA ALA A 349 -1.39 -18.32 -5.17
C ALA A 349 -0.55 -18.71 -3.94
N TYR A 350 0.75 -18.99 -4.13
CA TYR A 350 1.62 -19.38 -3.01
C TYR A 350 1.84 -18.24 -2.02
N ALA A 351 1.89 -17.00 -2.50
CA ALA A 351 2.01 -15.81 -1.66
C ALA A 351 0.67 -15.38 -1.03
N GLY A 352 -0.42 -16.13 -1.23
CA GLY A 352 -1.75 -15.80 -0.73
C GLY A 352 -2.41 -14.62 -1.44
N LEU A 353 -1.86 -14.12 -2.56
CA LEU A 353 -2.44 -12.98 -3.28
C LEU A 353 -3.78 -13.31 -3.94
N LEU A 354 -4.03 -14.59 -4.24
CA LEU A 354 -5.29 -15.02 -4.85
C LEU A 354 -6.28 -15.55 -3.80
N ASP A 355 -5.93 -15.46 -2.51
CA ASP A 355 -6.80 -15.95 -1.45
C ASP A 355 -8.02 -15.05 -1.34
N GLY A 356 -9.18 -15.69 -1.34
CA GLY A 356 -10.42 -14.97 -1.52
C GLY A 356 -10.38 -14.19 -2.83
N LEU A 357 -10.21 -14.86 -3.97
CA LEU A 357 -10.55 -14.39 -5.32
C LEU A 357 -11.84 -15.10 -5.82
N ALA A 358 -12.93 -14.37 -6.15
CA ALA A 358 -14.24 -14.94 -6.48
C ALA A 358 -14.14 -15.95 -7.62
N GLY A 359 -14.66 -17.14 -7.36
CA GLY A 359 -14.69 -18.20 -8.36
C GLY A 359 -13.31 -18.75 -8.70
N LEU A 360 -12.28 -18.49 -7.88
CA LEU A 360 -10.97 -19.13 -8.03
C LEU A 360 -11.11 -20.64 -7.81
N GLY A 361 -10.60 -21.41 -8.76
CA GLY A 361 -10.74 -22.86 -8.83
C GLY A 361 -10.44 -23.35 -10.24
N SER A 362 -10.76 -24.62 -10.53
CA SER A 362 -10.62 -25.21 -11.87
C SER A 362 -11.45 -24.51 -12.96
N GLY A 363 -12.54 -23.82 -12.57
CA GLY A 363 -13.38 -23.04 -13.48
C GLY A 363 -13.03 -21.55 -13.60
N PHE A 364 -11.93 -21.09 -12.99
CA PHE A 364 -11.58 -19.68 -13.02
C PHE A 364 -11.09 -19.26 -14.41
N ASP A 365 -11.85 -18.40 -15.08
CA ASP A 365 -11.45 -17.85 -16.36
C ASP A 365 -10.39 -16.75 -16.16
N PHE A 366 -9.13 -17.13 -16.38
CA PHE A 366 -7.97 -16.24 -16.36
C PHE A 366 -7.91 -15.30 -17.57
N TRP A 367 -8.63 -15.60 -18.65
CA TRP A 367 -8.63 -14.80 -19.88
C TRP A 367 -9.79 -13.81 -19.92
N ALA A 368 -10.79 -13.98 -19.05
CA ALA A 368 -11.84 -12.99 -18.87
C ALA A 368 -11.27 -11.60 -18.52
N PRO A 369 -11.87 -10.53 -19.07
CA PRO A 369 -11.56 -9.16 -18.70
C PRO A 369 -11.76 -8.87 -17.20
N ALA A 370 -10.75 -8.26 -16.58
CA ALA A 370 -10.83 -7.76 -15.22
C ALA A 370 -11.82 -6.57 -15.13
N SER A 371 -12.61 -6.56 -14.06
CA SER A 371 -13.39 -5.38 -13.70
C SER A 371 -12.56 -4.42 -12.84
N ARG A 372 -13.05 -3.19 -12.75
CA ARG A 372 -12.48 -2.09 -11.98
C ARG A 372 -12.70 -2.30 -10.49
#